data_AF-A0A7X0BTI8-F1
#
_entry.id   AF-A0A7X0BTI8-F1
#
_cell.length_a   1.000
_cell.length_b   1.000
_cell.length_c   1.000
_cell.angle_alpha   90.00
_cell.angle_beta   90.00
_cell.angle_gamma   90.00
#
_symmetry.space_group_name_H-M   'P 1'
#
loop_
_entity.id
_entity.type
_entity.pdbx_description
1 polymer ?
#
loop_
_entity_poly.entity_id
_entity_poly.type
_entity_poly.pdbx_seq_one_letter_code
_entity_poly.pdbx_strand_id
1 'polypeptide(L)'
;MRRFYDEYVKDSDRVEEESLLRVADGYPRPTVHDLRRTATTHMSKHGLGKEVRSRILNHKDLSVDAIYDRYAYFEEKAEALQGWHAYLKRLLQKEFGDVDWVEFYGRRMELVTCTEQD
;
A
#
# COMPACT_ATOMS: atom_id res chain seq x y z
N MET A 1 -8.97 -12.07 -0.90
CA MET A 1 -7.70 -11.46 -1.37
C MET A 1 -6.56 -12.46 -1.51
N ARG A 2 -6.26 -13.32 -0.52
CA ARG A 2 -5.15 -14.29 -0.63
C ARG A 2 -5.25 -15.21 -1.85
N ARG A 3 -6.42 -15.85 -2.07
CA ARG A 3 -6.67 -16.77 -3.21
C ARG A 3 -6.42 -16.15 -4.59
N PHE A 4 -6.83 -14.91 -4.81
CA PHE A 4 -6.68 -14.25 -6.11
C PHE A 4 -5.20 -13.99 -6.44
N TYR A 5 -4.41 -13.60 -5.42
CA TYR A 5 -2.96 -13.43 -5.55
C TYR A 5 -2.21 -14.76 -5.66
N ASP A 6 -2.62 -15.78 -4.89
CA ASP A 6 -2.02 -17.10 -4.95
C ASP A 6 -2.19 -17.76 -6.33
N GLU A 7 -3.28 -17.46 -7.04
CA GLU A 7 -3.50 -17.88 -8.44
C GLU A 7 -2.73 -17.01 -9.43
N TYR A 8 -2.78 -15.68 -9.26
CA TYR A 8 -2.02 -14.74 -10.08
C TYR A 8 -0.51 -15.05 -10.09
N VAL A 9 0.09 -15.36 -8.94
CA VAL A 9 1.54 -15.65 -8.80
C VAL A 9 1.95 -17.00 -9.41
N LYS A 10 1.03 -17.92 -9.70
CA LYS A 10 1.35 -19.19 -10.38
C LYS A 10 1.71 -19.00 -11.85
N ASP A 11 1.16 -17.98 -12.48
CA ASP A 11 1.43 -17.63 -13.86
C ASP A 11 2.65 -16.70 -13.92
N SER A 12 3.84 -17.30 -14.02
CA SER A 12 5.09 -16.54 -13.91
C SER A 12 5.29 -15.56 -15.07
N ASP A 13 4.83 -15.92 -16.26
CA ASP A 13 4.95 -15.13 -17.47
C ASP A 13 4.06 -13.88 -17.37
N ARG A 14 2.79 -14.06 -16.99
CA ARG A 14 1.86 -12.96 -16.79
C ARG A 14 2.34 -11.98 -15.73
N VAL A 15 2.89 -12.48 -14.62
CA VAL A 15 3.38 -11.58 -13.56
C VAL A 15 4.68 -10.90 -13.97
N GLU A 16 5.54 -11.47 -14.82
CA GLU A 16 6.68 -10.72 -15.36
C GLU A 16 6.25 -9.57 -16.28
N GLU A 17 5.21 -9.79 -17.09
CA GLU A 17 4.68 -8.78 -18.01
C GLU A 17 3.89 -7.67 -17.29
N GLU A 18 3.03 -8.03 -16.33
CA GLU A 18 2.11 -7.11 -15.66
C GLU A 18 2.69 -6.48 -14.37
N SER A 19 3.73 -7.05 -13.75
CA SER A 19 4.19 -6.60 -12.43
C SER A 19 4.87 -5.23 -12.47
N LEU A 20 4.29 -4.29 -11.73
CA LEU A 20 4.89 -2.99 -11.39
C LEU A 20 6.12 -3.11 -10.49
N LEU A 21 6.35 -4.26 -9.85
CA LEU A 21 7.46 -4.50 -8.93
C LEU A 21 8.50 -5.40 -9.60
N ARG A 22 9.69 -4.85 -9.87
CA ARG A 22 10.86 -5.65 -10.29
C ARG A 22 11.27 -6.54 -9.12
N VAL A 23 11.12 -7.85 -9.29
CA VAL A 23 11.46 -8.84 -8.26
C VAL A 23 12.94 -9.18 -8.40
N ALA A 24 13.66 -9.17 -7.29
CA ALA A 24 15.03 -9.69 -7.27
C ALA A 24 15.00 -11.21 -7.44
N ASP A 25 15.88 -11.72 -8.28
CA ASP A 25 15.90 -13.13 -8.65
C ASP A 25 16.04 -14.04 -7.40
N GLY A 26 15.23 -15.09 -7.32
CA GLY A 26 15.20 -16.01 -6.16
C GLY A 26 14.43 -15.52 -4.91
N TYR A 27 13.77 -14.35 -4.95
CA TYR A 27 12.90 -13.89 -3.85
C TYR A 27 11.41 -14.09 -4.17
N PRO A 28 10.57 -14.50 -3.18
CA PRO A 28 9.14 -14.57 -3.39
C PRO A 28 8.58 -13.19 -3.78
N ARG A 29 7.70 -13.17 -4.79
CA ARG A 29 7.12 -11.92 -5.33
C ARG A 29 6.36 -11.18 -4.21
N PRO A 30 6.59 -9.87 -4.00
CA PRO A 30 5.86 -9.12 -2.98
C PRO A 30 4.36 -9.08 -3.29
N THR A 31 3.52 -9.32 -2.29
CA THR A 31 2.06 -9.21 -2.43
C THR A 31 1.56 -7.86 -1.91
N VAL A 32 0.33 -7.48 -2.25
CA VAL A 32 -0.35 -6.31 -1.66
C VAL A 32 -0.41 -6.40 -0.13
N HIS A 33 -0.50 -7.62 0.41
CA HIS A 33 -0.47 -7.84 1.86
C HIS A 33 0.89 -7.50 2.46
N ASP A 34 1.98 -7.72 1.73
CA ASP A 34 3.33 -7.36 2.17
C ASP A 34 3.55 -5.85 2.15
N LEU A 35 2.94 -5.12 1.20
CA LEU A 35 2.90 -3.65 1.25
C LEU A 35 2.21 -3.15 2.53
N ARG A 36 1.06 -3.74 2.86
CA ARG A 36 0.33 -3.40 4.10
C ARG A 36 1.13 -3.72 5.37
N ARG A 37 1.81 -4.87 5.42
CA ARG A 37 2.70 -5.25 6.53
C ARG A 37 3.88 -4.29 6.65
N THR A 38 4.50 -3.95 5.52
CA THR A 38 5.61 -2.99 5.45
C THR A 38 5.19 -1.63 6.00
N ALA A 39 4.08 -1.08 5.51
CA ALA A 39 3.53 0.18 6.02
C ALA A 39 3.23 0.12 7.52
N THR A 40 2.65 -0.98 8.01
CA THR A 40 2.36 -1.20 9.44
C THR A 40 3.63 -1.14 10.30
N THR A 41 4.68 -1.84 9.88
CA THR A 41 5.96 -1.91 10.59
C THR A 41 6.64 -0.54 10.62
N HIS A 42 6.67 0.16 9.48
CA HIS A 42 7.26 1.49 9.43
C HIS A 42 6.48 2.53 10.24
N MET A 43 5.15 2.55 10.15
CA MET A 43 4.32 3.41 11.00
C MET A 43 4.63 3.20 12.48
N SER A 44 4.81 1.94 12.91
CA SER A 44 5.19 1.60 14.29
C SER A 44 6.58 2.13 14.65
N LYS A 45 7.56 1.98 13.76
CA LYS A 45 8.93 2.48 13.93
C LYS A 45 8.99 4.00 14.08
N HIS A 46 8.06 4.72 13.46
CA HIS A 46 7.93 6.18 13.58
C HIS A 46 7.12 6.63 14.81
N GLY A 47 6.83 5.71 15.75
CA GLY A 47 6.18 6.05 17.02
C GLY A 47 4.65 6.10 16.94
N LEU A 48 4.04 5.68 15.82
CA LEU A 48 2.59 5.67 15.72
C LEU A 48 1.98 4.63 16.66
N GLY A 49 1.11 5.09 17.54
CA GLY A 49 0.40 4.26 18.51
C GLY A 49 -0.42 3.15 17.85
N LYS A 50 -0.56 2.03 18.57
CA LYS A 50 -1.35 0.86 18.12
C LYS A 50 -2.79 1.25 17.77
N GLU A 51 -3.37 2.17 18.54
CA GLU A 51 -4.74 2.67 18.44
C GLU A 51 -5.07 3.24 17.06
N VAL A 52 -4.32 4.27 16.66
CA VAL A 52 -4.48 4.95 15.37
C VAL A 52 -4.11 4.02 14.22
N ARG A 53 -3.01 3.26 14.36
CA ARG A 53 -2.57 2.28 13.35
C ARG A 53 -3.63 1.21 13.08
N SER A 54 -4.27 0.67 14.12
CA SER A 54 -5.32 -0.34 14.00
C SER A 54 -6.53 0.19 13.22
N ARG A 55 -6.90 1.45 13.47
CA ARG A 55 -7.98 2.15 12.75
C ARG A 55 -7.63 2.44 11.29
N ILE A 56 -6.42 2.92 10.99
CA ILE A 56 -5.92 3.08 9.60
C ILE A 56 -6.03 1.74 8.85
N LEU A 57 -5.63 0.67 9.52
CA LEU A 57 -5.68 -0.67 8.98
C LEU A 57 -7.10 -1.24 8.92
N ASN A 58 -8.12 -0.55 9.45
CA ASN A 58 -9.49 -1.03 9.54
C ASN A 58 -9.59 -2.42 10.21
N HIS A 59 -8.80 -2.64 11.26
CA HIS A 59 -8.93 -3.83 12.06
C HIS A 59 -10.21 -3.76 12.89
N LYS A 60 -10.90 -4.91 13.02
CA LYS A 60 -12.03 -5.03 13.92
C LYS A 60 -11.53 -4.92 15.37
N ASP A 61 -12.05 -3.95 16.10
CA ASP A 61 -11.86 -3.88 17.54
C ASP A 61 -12.84 -4.85 18.23
N LEU A 62 -12.29 -5.67 19.12
CA LEU A 62 -13.01 -6.68 19.91
C LEU A 62 -13.01 -6.35 21.40
N SER A 63 -12.47 -5.18 21.78
CA SER A 63 -12.48 -4.68 23.15
C SER A 63 -13.86 -4.15 23.56
N VAL A 64 -14.04 -3.92 24.86
CA VAL A 64 -15.21 -3.22 25.38
C VAL A 64 -15.24 -1.76 24.90
N ASP A 65 -14.08 -1.16 24.65
CA ASP A 65 -13.97 0.23 24.17
C ASP A 65 -14.69 0.40 22.84
N ALA A 66 -14.77 -0.63 21.99
CA ALA A 66 -15.52 -0.59 20.73
C ALA A 66 -17.03 -0.28 20.91
N ILE A 67 -17.59 -0.49 22.10
CA ILE A 67 -18.97 -0.14 22.44
C ILE A 67 -19.11 1.37 22.66
N TYR A 68 -18.09 2.00 23.27
CA TYR A 68 -18.14 3.38 23.74
C TYR A 68 -17.44 4.36 22.80
N ASP A 69 -16.32 3.96 22.22
CA ASP A 69 -15.52 4.79 21.35
C ASP A 69 -16.08 4.78 19.93
N ARG A 70 -16.92 5.78 19.68
CA ARG A 70 -17.55 6.05 18.37
C ARG A 70 -16.80 7.12 17.59
N TYR A 71 -15.72 7.67 18.13
CA TYR A 71 -14.95 8.70 17.46
C TYR A 71 -14.24 8.09 16.25
N ALA A 72 -14.26 8.79 15.12
CA ALA A 72 -13.76 8.25 13.85
C ALA A 72 -12.24 8.39 13.68
N TYR A 73 -11.59 9.18 14.54
CA TYR A 73 -10.16 9.49 14.51
C TYR A 73 -9.69 10.06 13.17
N PHE A 74 -10.51 10.88 12.48
CA PHE A 74 -10.14 11.36 11.16
C PHE A 74 -8.86 12.22 11.19
N GLU A 75 -8.73 13.08 12.20
CA GLU A 75 -7.58 13.97 12.35
C GLU A 75 -6.31 13.18 12.66
N GLU A 76 -6.36 12.26 13.61
CA GLU A 76 -5.23 11.43 14.01
C GLU A 76 -4.79 10.48 12.89
N LYS A 77 -5.76 9.93 12.14
CA LYS A 77 -5.44 9.12 10.95
C LYS A 77 -4.78 10.00 9.88
N ALA A 78 -5.26 11.22 9.67
CA ALA A 78 -4.70 12.12 8.67
C ALA A 78 -3.25 12.51 9.04
N GLU A 79 -2.99 12.91 10.28
CA GLU A 79 -1.65 13.24 10.78
C GLU A 79 -0.70 12.05 10.63
N ALA A 80 -1.13 10.87 11.05
CA ALA A 80 -0.35 9.64 10.93
C ALA A 80 0.01 9.29 9.48
N LEU A 81 -0.96 9.40 8.57
CA LEU A 81 -0.77 9.15 7.14
C LEU A 81 0.09 10.22 6.48
N GLN A 82 0.03 11.47 6.92
CA GLN A 82 0.92 12.54 6.46
C GLN A 82 2.37 12.26 6.85
N GLY A 83 2.62 11.80 8.08
CA GLY A 83 3.95 11.37 8.52
C GLY A 83 4.50 10.22 7.68
N TRP A 84 3.68 9.21 7.42
CA TRP A 84 4.04 8.09 6.53
C TRP A 84 4.31 8.54 5.09
N HIS A 85 3.46 9.42 4.55
CA HIS A 85 3.64 10.01 3.22
C HIS A 85 4.96 10.76 3.11
N ALA A 86 5.29 11.60 4.10
CA ALA A 86 6.54 12.36 4.11
C ALA A 86 7.77 11.44 4.11
N TYR A 87 7.71 10.33 4.86
CA TYR A 87 8.77 9.32 4.84
C TYR A 87 8.92 8.68 3.45
N LEU A 88 7.82 8.20 2.86
CA LEU A 88 7.83 7.58 1.54
C LEU A 88 8.36 8.54 0.47
N LYS A 89 7.91 9.79 0.49
CA LYS A 89 8.37 10.83 -0.44
C LYS A 89 9.88 11.00 -0.36
N ARG A 90 10.45 11.12 0.85
CA ARG A 90 11.90 11.23 1.04
C ARG A 90 12.66 10.00 0.56
N LEU A 91 12.13 8.80 0.83
CA LEU A 91 12.73 7.55 0.37
C LEU A 91 12.76 7.49 -1.17
N LEU A 92 11.63 7.76 -1.82
CA LEU A 92 11.54 7.74 -3.28
C LEU A 92 12.41 8.81 -3.92
N GLN A 93 12.42 10.03 -3.38
CA GLN A 93 13.29 11.11 -3.86
C GLN A 93 14.77 10.75 -3.75
N LYS A 94 15.17 10.07 -2.67
CA LYS A 94 16.55 9.60 -2.50
C LYS A 94 16.95 8.56 -3.55
N GLU A 95 16.07 7.61 -3.85
CA GLU A 95 16.41 6.47 -4.73
C GLU A 95 16.18 6.77 -6.23
N PHE A 96 15.20 7.62 -6.56
CA PHE A 96 14.76 7.85 -7.94
C PHE A 96 14.78 9.32 -8.37
N GLY A 97 15.09 10.25 -7.47
CA GLY A 97 14.99 11.69 -7.76
C GLY A 97 13.55 12.20 -7.71
N ASP A 98 13.32 13.41 -8.23
CA ASP A 98 12.01 14.07 -8.21
C ASP A 98 11.16 13.64 -9.41
N VAL A 99 10.68 12.40 -9.37
CA VAL A 99 9.82 11.81 -10.40
C VAL A 99 8.36 12.06 -10.04
N ASP A 100 7.60 12.64 -10.97
CA ASP A 100 6.14 12.68 -10.87
C ASP A 100 5.56 11.32 -11.26
N TRP A 101 5.42 10.46 -10.27
CA TRP A 101 4.82 9.13 -10.43
C TRP A 101 3.34 9.18 -10.82
N VAL A 102 2.62 10.26 -10.48
CA VAL A 102 1.21 10.42 -10.86
C VAL A 102 1.12 10.74 -12.34
N GLU A 103 1.97 11.63 -12.85
CA GLU A 103 2.06 11.89 -14.29
C GLU A 103 2.55 10.64 -15.06
N PHE A 104 3.54 9.93 -14.51
CA PHE A 104 4.13 8.74 -15.13
C PHE A 104 3.11 7.59 -15.24
N TYR A 105 2.42 7.24 -14.16
CA TYR A 105 1.44 6.14 -14.15
C TYR A 105 0.03 6.57 -14.56
N GLY A 106 -0.35 7.83 -14.35
CA GLY A 106 -1.67 8.37 -14.73
C GLY A 106 -1.90 8.30 -16.23
N ARG A 107 -0.90 8.70 -17.05
CA ARG A 107 -0.94 8.50 -18.51
C ARG A 107 -1.08 7.04 -18.92
N ARG A 108 -0.50 6.12 -18.14
CA ARG A 108 -0.53 4.68 -18.43
C ARG A 108 -1.90 4.06 -18.17
N MET A 109 -2.70 4.62 -17.26
CA MET A 109 -4.07 4.16 -17.00
C MET A 109 -5.07 4.65 -18.06
N GLU A 110 -4.90 5.87 -18.57
CA GLU A 110 -5.71 6.40 -19.67
C GLU A 110 -5.53 5.61 -20.99
N LEU A 111 -4.33 5.11 -21.25
CA LEU A 111 -4.04 4.29 -22.43
C LEU A 111 -4.69 2.90 -22.39
N VAL A 112 -4.92 2.34 -21.19
CA VAL A 112 -5.57 1.02 -21.02
C VAL A 112 -7.09 1.09 -21.24
N THR A 113 -7.70 2.26 -21.08
CA THR A 113 -9.14 2.45 -21.32
C THR A 113 -9.53 2.55 -22.80
N CYS A 114 -8.56 2.60 -23.72
CA CYS A 114 -8.81 2.76 -25.16
C CYS A 114 -8.82 1.44 -25.97
N THR A 115 -8.69 0.27 -25.33
CA THR A 115 -8.67 -1.04 -26.02
C THR A 115 -9.86 -1.93 -25.66
N GLU A 116 -11.06 -1.36 -25.58
CA GLU A 116 -12.32 -2.11 -25.67
C GLU A 116 -13.20 -1.51 -26.77
N GLN A 117 -12.82 -1.76 -28.02
CA GLN A 117 -13.72 -1.76 -29.17
C GLN A 117 -13.26 -2.85 -30.15
N ASP A 118 -13.82 -4.05 -29.99
CA ASP A 118 -14.36 -4.90 -31.07
C ASP A 118 -15.16 -6.09 -30.48
#